data_AF-R7JFP0-F1
#
_entry.id   AF-R7JFP0-F1
#
_cell.length_a   1.000
_cell.length_b   1.000
_cell.length_c   1.000
_cell.angle_alpha   90.00
_cell.angle_beta   90.00
_cell.angle_gamma   90.00
#
_symmetry.space_group_name_H-M   'P 1'
#
loop_
_entity.id
_entity.type
_entity.pdbx_description
1 polymer ?
#
loop_
_entity_poly.entity_id
_entity_poly.type
_entity_poly.pdbx_seq_one_letter_code
_entity_poly.pdbx_strand_id
1 'polypeptide(L)'
;MQHKRKKNIDKEKRQILLNAIGEIIHEKREKIGKGILLHSYEYDLSSSSLSLLEKGERDPQITTLWKIVNSLDMSFKEFISLLCKKLPDDFKMTDD
;
A
#
# COMPACT_ATOMS: atom_id res chain seq x y z
N MET A 1 20.33 10.61 -22.10
CA MET A 1 20.71 10.18 -20.73
C MET A 1 19.78 10.73 -19.64
N GLN A 2 19.38 12.01 -19.68
CA GLN A 2 18.53 12.63 -18.64
C GLN A 2 17.14 11.98 -18.48
N HIS A 3 16.45 11.64 -19.59
CA HIS A 3 15.13 10.99 -19.54
C HIS A 3 15.14 9.61 -18.86
N LYS A 4 16.19 8.81 -19.08
CA LYS A 4 16.36 7.49 -18.44
C LYS A 4 16.57 7.61 -16.93
N ARG A 5 17.30 8.64 -16.48
CA ARG A 5 17.53 8.93 -15.06
C ARG A 5 16.22 9.34 -14.36
N LYS A 6 15.43 10.23 -14.97
CA LYS A 6 14.13 10.66 -14.43
C LYS A 6 13.16 9.48 -14.26
N LYS A 7 13.03 8.63 -15.29
CA LYS A 7 12.20 7.41 -15.23
C LYS A 7 12.62 6.45 -14.10
N ASN A 8 13.90 6.37 -13.77
CA ASN A 8 14.38 5.53 -12.67
C ASN A 8 14.00 6.11 -11.30
N ILE A 9 14.11 7.44 -11.13
CA ILE A 9 13.69 8.14 -9.90
C ILE A 9 12.19 7.95 -9.65
N ASP A 10 11.37 8.11 -10.69
CA ASP A 10 9.91 7.90 -10.57
C ASP A 10 9.59 6.46 -10.13
N LYS A 11 10.34 5.49 -10.63
CA LYS A 11 10.20 4.07 -10.25
C LYS A 11 10.59 3.84 -8.79
N GLU A 12 11.67 4.43 -8.31
CA GLU A 12 12.12 4.32 -6.92
C GLU A 12 11.12 4.96 -5.95
N LYS A 13 10.67 6.19 -6.24
CA LYS A 13 9.64 6.88 -5.45
C LYS A 13 8.34 6.09 -5.40
N ARG A 14 7.88 5.57 -6.54
CA ARG A 14 6.73 4.67 -6.59
C ARG A 14 6.94 3.44 -5.71
N GLN A 15 8.11 2.81 -5.77
CA GLN A 15 8.37 1.61 -4.96
C GLN A 15 8.37 1.92 -3.46
N ILE A 16 8.91 3.06 -3.03
CA ILE A 16 8.83 3.52 -1.63
C ILE A 16 7.38 3.61 -1.18
N LEU A 17 6.52 4.25 -1.98
CA LEU A 17 5.09 4.39 -1.66
C LEU A 17 4.39 3.02 -1.57
N LEU A 18 4.62 2.13 -2.54
CA LEU A 18 3.98 0.82 -2.56
C LEU A 18 4.45 -0.07 -1.40
N ASN A 19 5.73 -0.02 -1.04
CA ASN A 19 6.26 -0.76 0.10
C ASN A 19 5.62 -0.26 1.41
N ALA A 20 5.52 1.06 1.61
CA ALA A 20 4.89 1.62 2.80
C ALA A 20 3.41 1.24 2.91
N ILE A 21 2.67 1.26 1.81
CA ILE A 21 1.28 0.79 1.75
C ILE A 21 1.19 -0.70 2.10
N GLY A 22 2.01 -1.53 1.46
CA GLY A 22 2.01 -2.98 1.64
C GLY A 22 2.33 -3.39 3.06
N GLU A 23 3.33 -2.73 3.67
CA GLU A 23 3.75 -2.97 5.05
C GLU A 23 2.63 -2.64 6.05
N ILE A 24 1.92 -1.51 5.89
CA ILE A 24 0.78 -1.16 6.77
C ILE A 24 -0.32 -2.22 6.67
N ILE A 25 -0.68 -2.62 5.44
CA ILE A 25 -1.74 -3.63 5.22
C ILE A 25 -1.34 -4.95 5.86
N HIS A 26 -0.09 -5.38 5.67
CA HIS A 26 0.45 -6.61 6.23
C HIS A 26 0.41 -6.61 7.76
N GLU A 27 1.03 -5.60 8.39
CA GLU A 27 1.08 -5.46 9.85
C GLU A 27 -0.33 -5.46 10.48
N LYS A 28 -1.28 -4.76 9.85
CA LYS A 28 -2.65 -4.67 10.35
C LYS A 28 -3.40 -6.00 10.18
N ARG A 29 -3.21 -6.69 9.06
CA ARG A 29 -3.79 -8.02 8.85
C ARG A 29 -3.23 -9.05 9.83
N GLU A 30 -1.93 -9.02 10.11
CA GLU A 30 -1.34 -9.90 11.10
C GLU A 30 -1.84 -9.59 12.51
N LYS A 31 -2.04 -8.32 12.85
CA LYS A 31 -2.56 -7.89 14.15
C LYS A 31 -4.00 -8.38 14.42
N ILE A 32 -4.84 -8.51 13.39
CA ILE A 32 -6.18 -9.10 13.51
C ILE A 32 -6.16 -10.64 13.51
N GLY A 33 -4.98 -11.27 13.37
CA GLY A 33 -4.80 -12.72 13.45
C GLY A 33 -5.32 -13.51 12.25
N LYS A 34 -5.56 -12.84 11.10
CA LYS A 34 -6.15 -13.49 9.92
C LYS A 34 -5.09 -13.76 8.86
N GLY A 35 -5.06 -14.98 8.32
CA GLY A 35 -4.29 -15.30 7.13
C GLY A 35 -4.87 -14.64 5.88
N ILE A 36 -4.06 -14.46 4.83
CA ILE A 36 -4.46 -13.82 3.56
C ILE A 36 -5.73 -14.46 2.97
N LEU A 37 -5.82 -15.80 2.94
CA LEU A 37 -6.96 -16.51 2.35
C LEU A 37 -8.26 -16.21 3.09
N LEU A 38 -8.25 -16.34 4.41
CA LEU A 38 -9.44 -16.10 5.25
C LEU A 38 -9.87 -14.63 5.16
N HIS A 39 -8.92 -13.70 5.30
CA HIS A 39 -9.19 -12.27 5.19
C HIS A 39 -9.76 -11.89 3.83
N SER A 40 -9.23 -12.48 2.76
CA SER A 40 -9.70 -12.18 1.42
C SER A 40 -11.12 -12.67 1.19
N TYR A 41 -11.45 -13.86 1.70
CA TYR A 41 -12.78 -14.45 1.57
C TYR A 41 -13.86 -13.63 2.27
N GLU A 42 -13.63 -13.20 3.52
CA GLU A 42 -14.63 -12.49 4.33
C GLU A 42 -15.03 -11.12 3.76
N TYR A 43 -14.13 -10.47 3.02
CA TYR A 43 -14.31 -9.11 2.52
C TYR A 43 -14.41 -9.03 0.99
N ASP A 44 -14.64 -10.16 0.32
CA ASP A 44 -14.73 -10.26 -1.15
C ASP A 44 -13.53 -9.61 -1.87
N LEU A 45 -12.33 -9.91 -1.36
CA LEU A 45 -11.07 -9.46 -1.92
C LEU A 45 -10.39 -10.61 -2.67
N SER A 46 -9.59 -10.28 -3.67
CA SER A 46 -8.73 -11.25 -4.33
C SER A 46 -7.49 -11.53 -3.47
N SER A 47 -7.29 -12.78 -3.04
CA SER A 47 -6.14 -13.20 -2.24
C SER A 47 -4.79 -12.99 -2.92
N SER A 48 -4.72 -13.21 -4.23
CA SER A 48 -3.53 -12.89 -5.03
C SER A 48 -3.29 -11.39 -5.07
N SER A 49 -4.34 -10.59 -5.19
CA SER A 49 -4.24 -9.13 -5.17
C SER A 49 -3.75 -8.62 -3.82
N LEU A 50 -4.30 -9.12 -2.72
CA LEU A 50 -3.88 -8.78 -1.36
C LEU A 50 -2.41 -9.18 -1.12
N SER A 51 -2.01 -10.38 -1.54
CA SER A 51 -0.62 -10.85 -1.44
C SER A 51 0.38 -9.96 -2.20
N LEU A 52 0.05 -9.54 -3.43
CA LEU A 52 0.90 -8.64 -4.21
C LEU A 52 0.94 -7.23 -3.63
N LEU A 53 -0.16 -6.77 -3.02
CA LEU A 53 -0.21 -5.48 -2.35
C LEU A 53 0.66 -5.45 -1.10
N GLU A 54 0.58 -6.46 -0.25
CA GLU A 54 1.42 -6.58 0.95
C GLU A 54 2.92 -6.60 0.62
N LYS A 55 3.29 -7.09 -0.56
CA LYS A 55 4.68 -7.11 -1.07
C LYS A 55 5.11 -5.82 -1.78
N GLY A 56 4.21 -4.84 -1.94
CA GLY A 56 4.49 -3.62 -2.70
C GLY A 56 4.66 -3.87 -4.21
N GLU A 57 4.20 -5.00 -4.73
CA GLU A 57 4.34 -5.40 -6.14
C GLU A 57 3.18 -4.88 -7.00
N ARG A 58 2.07 -4.47 -6.36
CA ARG A 58 0.88 -3.95 -7.02
C ARG A 58 0.56 -2.53 -6.57
N ASP A 59 0.16 -1.71 -7.54
CA ASP A 59 -0.37 -0.36 -7.33
C ASP A 59 -1.90 -0.42 -7.30
N PRO A 60 -2.54 -0.26 -6.14
CA PRO A 60 -4.00 -0.35 -6.04
C PRO A 60 -4.65 0.92 -6.56
N GLN A 61 -5.78 0.78 -7.25
CA GLN A 61 -6.71 1.89 -7.39
C GLN A 61 -7.25 2.30 -6.01
N ILE A 62 -7.60 3.59 -5.86
CA ILE A 62 -8.09 4.14 -4.60
C ILE A 62 -9.29 3.36 -4.03
N THR A 63 -10.21 2.90 -4.87
CA THR A 63 -11.37 2.12 -4.47
C THR A 63 -10.99 0.76 -3.87
N THR A 64 -10.00 0.08 -4.46
CA THR A 64 -9.45 -1.18 -3.94
C THR A 64 -8.73 -0.96 -2.61
N LEU A 65 -7.89 0.07 -2.53
CA LEU A 65 -7.19 0.41 -1.29
C LEU A 65 -8.19 0.71 -0.17
N TRP A 66 -9.26 1.46 -0.47
CA TRP A 66 -10.30 1.81 0.50
C TRP A 66 -11.04 0.58 1.04
N LYS A 67 -11.38 -0.38 0.17
CA LYS A 67 -12.01 -1.65 0.58
C LYS A 67 -11.11 -2.44 1.53
N ILE A 68 -9.82 -2.50 1.24
CA ILE A 68 -8.83 -3.19 2.08
C ILE A 68 -8.69 -2.47 3.42
N VAL A 69 -8.62 -1.15 3.44
CA VAL A 69 -8.53 -0.41 4.71
C VAL A 69 -9.76 -0.65 5.59
N ASN A 70 -10.96 -0.63 5.00
CA ASN A 70 -12.18 -0.95 5.73
C ASN A 70 -12.19 -2.39 6.27
N SER A 71 -11.58 -3.34 5.57
CA SER A 71 -11.48 -4.73 6.05
C SER A 71 -10.54 -4.90 7.24
N LEU A 72 -9.64 -3.95 7.46
CA LEU A 72 -8.67 -3.94 8.56
C LEU A 72 -9.19 -3.23 9.83
N ASP A 73 -10.50 -2.99 9.92
CA ASP A 73 -11.16 -2.26 11.02
C ASP A 73 -10.49 -0.90 11.29
N MET A 74 -10.20 -0.18 10.20
CA MET A 74 -9.51 1.10 10.22
C MET A 74 -10.21 2.09 9.28
N SER A 75 -10.28 3.36 9.67
CA SER A 75 -10.73 4.41 8.76
C SER A 75 -9.64 4.78 7.75
N PHE A 76 -10.06 5.22 6.56
CA PHE A 76 -9.10 5.69 5.55
C PHE A 76 -8.24 6.87 6.03
N LYS A 77 -8.78 7.73 6.89
CA LYS A 77 -8.05 8.84 7.51
C LYS A 77 -6.89 8.35 8.38
N GLU A 78 -7.13 7.33 9.21
CA GLU A 78 -6.08 6.72 10.04
C GLU A 78 -5.02 6.05 9.18
N PHE A 79 -5.44 5.36 8.12
CA PHE A 79 -4.52 4.75 7.17
C PHE A 79 -3.58 5.78 6.53
N ILE A 80 -4.12 6.88 6.00
CA ILE A 80 -3.32 7.95 5.40
C ILE A 80 -2.40 8.58 6.46
N SER A 81 -2.87 8.77 7.68
CA SER A 81 -2.03 9.30 8.77
C SER A 81 -0.86 8.38 9.11
N LEU A 82 -1.05 7.06 9.05
CA LEU A 82 0.04 6.07 9.21
C LEU A 82 0.99 6.08 8.01
N LEU A 83 0.44 6.16 6.81
CA LEU A 83 1.23 6.21 5.57
C LEU A 83 2.16 7.43 5.56
N CYS A 84 1.65 8.62 5.88
CA CYS A 84 2.46 9.84 5.97
C CYS A 84 3.58 9.74 7.02
N LYS A 85 3.39 8.96 8.08
CA LYS A 85 4.44 8.73 9.10
C LYS A 85 5.50 7.72 8.67
N LYS A 86 5.17 6.77 7.78
CA LYS A 86 6.12 5.78 7.24
C LYS A 86 6.90 6.30 6.05
N LEU A 87 6.33 7.23 5.29
CA LEU A 87 7.03 7.85 4.16
C LEU A 87 8.17 8.75 4.66
N PRO A 88 9.24 8.92 3.85
CA PRO A 88 10.28 9.90 4.14
C PRO A 88 9.71 11.31 4.31
N ASP A 89 10.38 12.15 5.10
CA ASP A 89 10.05 13.57 5.22
C ASP A 89 10.03 14.24 3.83
N ASP A 90 9.05 15.12 3.62
CA ASP A 90 8.83 15.84 2.36
C ASP A 90 8.67 14.94 1.11
N PHE A 91 8.22 13.69 1.28
CA PHE A 91 8.01 12.77 0.16
C PHE A 91 7.02 13.34 -0.89
N LYS A 92 7.48 13.46 -2.14
CA LYS A 92 6.69 13.90 -3.29
C LYS A 92 6.95 12.99 -4.50
N MET A 93 5.87 12.68 -5.24
CA MET A 93 5.95 11.90 -6.48
C MET A 93 6.60 12.67 -7.62
N THR A 94 6.48 14.00 -7.62
CA THR A 94 7.12 14.91 -8.57
C THR A 94 8.10 15.80 -7.85
N ASP A 95 9.19 16.16 -8.51
CA ASP A 95 10.00 17.29 -8.08
C ASP A 95 9.27 18.59 -8.47
N ASP A 96 9.33 19.62 -7.62
CA ASP A 96 8.77 20.95 -7.93
C ASP A 96 9.52 21.62 -9.10
#